data_AF-A0A8J6MLS0-F1
#
_entry.id   AF-A0A8J6MLS0-F1
#
_cell.length_a   1.000
_cell.length_b   1.000
_cell.length_c   1.000
_cell.angle_alpha   90.00
_cell.angle_beta   90.00
_cell.angle_gamma   90.00
#
_symmetry.space_group_name_H-M   'P 1'
#
loop_
_entity.id
_entity.type
_entity.pdbx_description
1 polymer ?
#
loop_
_entity_poly.entity_id
_entity_poly.type
_entity_poly.pdbx_seq_one_letter_code
_entity_poly.pdbx_strand_id
1 'polypeptide(L)'
;MASSYSASRNIRSWLLLTTFTILVMIGVGGLTRLTESGLSIVEWKPVTGALPPLNHDQWEAEFDKYKQSPQFKTVNVDMQLEDFKTIYAWEYSHRLLGRLIGVIFAVPLMYFAFRRRIKGTLAKKLFVALCLGGLQGVVGWYMVKSGLVDMPRVSHYRLATHLGLAMFLMVFLYSSAQDIRFPLRKSALEAKSPLLPYTIAFLALVSLQIFYGALTAGLRAGHLYNTFPLMNGAIIPAGLDYMGGLRDLFDNPVTVQFIHRCLGWSVFFAALALAFVGTKTRGITARQRVSLQIIGGLAVLQFTLGVVTLLYMVPVALGSMHQIGASLLLLATVHAVHAFRESQVRLMAV
;
A
#
# COMPACT_ATOMS: atom_id res chain seq x y z
N MET A 1 23.04 22.46 -20.63
CA MET A 1 22.85 21.02 -20.33
C MET A 1 22.89 20.68 -18.83
N ALA A 2 23.85 21.21 -18.05
CA ALA A 2 23.93 20.96 -16.60
C ALA A 2 22.69 21.37 -15.78
N SER A 3 22.04 22.50 -16.13
CA SER A 3 20.82 22.98 -15.47
C SER A 3 19.59 22.11 -15.72
N SER A 4 19.48 21.52 -16.91
CA SER A 4 18.42 20.56 -17.28
C SER A 4 18.61 19.22 -16.56
N TYR A 5 19.85 18.73 -16.48
CA TYR A 5 20.18 17.49 -15.79
C TYR A 5 19.97 17.59 -14.26
N SER A 6 20.37 18.70 -13.64
CA SER A 6 20.10 19.00 -12.22
C SER A 6 18.60 19.09 -11.92
N ALA A 7 17.82 19.75 -12.79
CA ALA A 7 16.36 19.84 -12.63
C ALA A 7 15.68 18.46 -12.66
N SER A 8 16.07 17.58 -13.58
CA SER A 8 15.55 16.21 -13.66
C SER A 8 15.90 15.39 -12.42
N ARG A 9 17.11 15.56 -11.87
CA ARG A 9 17.52 14.90 -10.62
C ARG A 9 16.67 15.34 -9.43
N ASN A 10 16.43 16.65 -9.28
CA ASN A 10 15.64 17.18 -8.17
C ASN A 10 14.18 16.74 -8.24
N ILE A 11 13.57 16.76 -9.43
CA ILE A 11 12.20 16.26 -9.62
C ILE A 11 12.13 14.78 -9.28
N ARG A 12 13.09 13.97 -9.74
CA ARG A 12 13.15 12.54 -9.39
C ARG A 12 13.27 12.32 -7.88
N SER A 13 14.16 13.03 -7.20
CA SER A 13 14.33 12.89 -5.75
C SER A 13 13.07 13.28 -4.99
N TRP A 14 12.38 14.34 -5.42
CA TRP A 14 11.09 14.75 -4.88
C TRP A 14 10.00 13.67 -5.05
N LEU A 15 9.89 13.07 -6.24
CA LEU A 15 8.94 11.98 -6.45
C LEU A 15 9.26 10.75 -5.60
N LEU A 16 10.54 10.39 -5.46
CA LEU A 16 10.96 9.31 -4.57
C LEU A 16 10.69 9.61 -3.10
N LEU A 17 10.90 10.85 -2.66
CA LEU A 17 10.52 11.30 -1.31
C LEU A 17 9.02 11.14 -1.10
N THR A 18 8.20 11.59 -2.06
CA THR A 18 6.74 11.45 -1.97
C THR A 18 6.31 9.98 -1.92
N THR A 19 6.90 9.13 -2.77
CA THR A 19 6.69 7.66 -2.72
C THR A 19 7.05 7.09 -1.35
N PHE A 20 8.18 7.48 -0.78
CA PHE A 20 8.61 7.03 0.55
C PHE A 20 7.65 7.49 1.64
N THR A 21 7.18 8.74 1.61
CA THR A 21 6.20 9.22 2.60
C THR A 21 4.87 8.46 2.48
N ILE A 22 4.44 8.09 1.27
CA ILE A 22 3.25 7.22 1.08
C ILE A 22 3.48 5.82 1.66
N LEU A 23 4.69 5.25 1.51
CA LEU A 23 5.02 3.97 2.15
C LEU A 23 4.89 4.06 3.69
N VAL A 24 5.38 5.15 4.30
CA VAL A 24 5.21 5.41 5.74
C VAL A 24 3.72 5.55 6.09
N MET A 25 2.96 6.28 5.28
CA MET A 25 1.50 6.45 5.45
C MET A 25 0.75 5.12 5.42
N ILE A 26 1.15 4.17 4.57
CA ILE A 26 0.56 2.84 4.54
C ILE A 26 0.79 2.10 5.88
N GLY A 27 1.98 2.23 6.47
CA GLY A 27 2.28 1.65 7.79
C GLY A 27 1.48 2.29 8.92
N VAL A 28 1.43 3.63 8.98
CA VAL A 28 0.66 4.39 9.98
C VAL A 28 -0.85 4.14 9.83
N GLY A 29 -1.35 4.06 8.59
CA GLY A 29 -2.73 3.68 8.31
C GLY A 29 -3.05 2.24 8.72
N GLY A 30 -2.10 1.33 8.52
CA GLY A 30 -2.17 -0.04 9.04
C GLY A 30 -2.32 -0.07 10.57
N LEU A 31 -1.50 0.71 11.29
CA LEU A 31 -1.59 0.85 12.74
C LEU A 31 -2.95 1.41 13.15
N THR A 32 -3.36 2.55 12.58
CA THR A 32 -4.65 3.21 12.85
C THR A 32 -5.84 2.27 12.67
N ARG A 33 -5.79 1.39 11.67
CA ARG A 33 -6.83 0.40 11.44
C ARG A 33 -6.77 -0.76 12.44
N LEU A 34 -5.58 -1.29 12.74
CA LEU A 34 -5.38 -2.46 13.59
C LEU A 34 -5.60 -2.13 15.07
N THR A 35 -5.45 -0.87 15.47
CA THR A 35 -5.80 -0.34 16.81
C THR A 35 -7.24 0.20 16.87
N GLU A 36 -8.05 -0.04 15.84
CA GLU A 36 -9.45 0.43 15.73
C GLU A 36 -9.64 1.94 15.90
N SER A 37 -8.59 2.70 15.62
CA SER A 37 -8.51 4.13 15.88
C SER A 37 -9.15 5.00 14.82
N GLY A 38 -9.42 4.46 13.62
CA GLY A 38 -9.83 5.24 12.45
C GLY A 38 -11.21 5.92 12.51
N LEU A 39 -11.89 5.93 13.65
CA LEU A 39 -13.18 6.59 13.89
C LEU A 39 -13.18 7.47 15.16
N SER A 40 -12.02 7.70 15.78
CA SER A 40 -11.82 8.51 16.99
C SER A 40 -12.02 10.02 16.75
N ILE A 41 -11.75 10.52 15.54
CA ILE A 41 -11.89 11.94 15.16
C ILE A 41 -13.13 12.11 14.30
N VAL A 42 -14.24 12.47 14.94
CA VAL A 42 -15.56 12.54 14.30
C VAL A 42 -15.73 13.75 13.37
N GLU A 43 -14.95 14.80 13.57
CA GLU A 43 -15.00 16.02 12.75
C GLU A 43 -14.00 15.99 11.60
N TRP A 44 -14.42 16.55 10.46
CA TRP A 44 -13.54 16.76 9.31
C TRP A 44 -13.04 18.20 9.31
N LYS A 45 -11.84 18.43 9.86
CA LYS A 45 -11.16 19.73 9.88
C LYS A 45 -9.86 19.68 9.03
N PRO A 46 -9.93 19.90 7.70
CA PRO A 46 -8.76 19.79 6.82
C PRO A 46 -7.61 20.71 7.19
N VAL A 47 -7.94 21.96 7.57
CA VAL A 47 -6.96 23.02 7.83
C VAL A 47 -6.71 23.18 9.33
N THR A 48 -7.77 23.42 10.12
CA THR A 48 -7.66 23.73 11.55
C THR A 48 -7.31 22.52 12.43
N GLY A 49 -7.53 21.30 11.94
CA GLY A 49 -7.16 20.07 12.66
C GLY A 49 -5.68 19.70 12.56
N ALA A 50 -4.81 20.64 12.16
CA ALA A 50 -3.37 20.44 12.11
C ALA A 50 -2.73 20.39 13.50
N LEU A 51 -3.31 21.07 14.49
CA LEU A 51 -2.89 20.98 15.89
C LEU A 51 -3.78 19.97 16.63
N PRO A 52 -3.22 19.13 17.51
CA PRO A 52 -4.01 18.29 18.40
C PRO A 52 -4.58 19.13 19.55
N PRO A 53 -5.50 18.59 20.38
CA PRO A 53 -5.88 19.23 21.63
C PRO A 53 -4.65 19.48 22.53
N LEU A 54 -4.52 20.71 23.03
CA LEU A 54 -3.33 21.19 23.75
C LEU A 54 -3.54 21.29 25.27
N ASN A 55 -4.78 21.28 25.73
CA ASN A 55 -5.14 21.37 27.14
C ASN A 55 -6.28 20.40 27.49
N HIS A 56 -6.57 20.28 28.79
CA HIS A 56 -7.56 19.34 29.30
C HIS A 56 -8.96 19.59 28.74
N ASP A 57 -9.44 20.83 28.76
CA ASP A 57 -10.77 21.21 28.26
C ASP A 57 -10.97 20.85 26.78
N GLN A 58 -9.94 21.04 25.94
CA GLN A 58 -9.99 20.64 24.54
C GLN A 58 -10.03 19.12 24.36
N TRP A 59 -9.33 18.37 25.22
CA TRP A 59 -9.37 16.92 25.22
C TRP A 59 -10.74 16.39 25.63
N GLU A 60 -11.34 16.96 26.68
CA GLU A 60 -12.71 16.61 27.10
C GLU A 60 -13.71 16.93 25.99
N ALA A 61 -13.60 18.08 25.34
CA ALA A 61 -14.51 18.46 24.25
C ALA A 61 -14.44 17.49 23.04
N GLU A 62 -13.25 17.02 22.65
CA GLU A 62 -13.13 16.00 21.59
C GLU A 62 -13.63 14.64 22.06
N PHE A 63 -13.39 14.27 23.32
CA PHE A 63 -13.88 13.02 23.89
C PHE A 63 -15.41 12.99 24.00
N ASP A 64 -16.05 14.09 24.39
CA ASP A 64 -17.50 14.20 24.45
C ASP A 64 -18.16 14.08 23.08
N LYS A 65 -17.51 14.57 22.02
CA LYS A 65 -17.94 14.29 20.64
C LYS A 65 -17.81 12.81 20.31
N TYR A 66 -16.70 12.17 20.72
CA TYR A 66 -16.49 10.75 20.50
C TYR A 66 -17.53 9.87 21.24
N LYS A 67 -17.93 10.24 22.47
CA LYS A 67 -19.00 9.56 23.23
C LYS A 67 -20.33 9.49 22.48
N GLN A 68 -20.59 10.45 21.60
CA GLN A 68 -21.80 10.47 20.79
C GLN A 68 -21.73 9.50 19.60
N SER A 69 -20.54 9.02 19.23
CA SER A 69 -20.35 8.12 18.10
C SER A 69 -20.94 6.71 18.33
N PRO A 70 -21.33 6.00 17.26
CA PRO A 70 -21.75 4.60 17.38
C PRO A 70 -20.64 3.68 17.93
N GLN A 71 -19.36 4.01 17.69
CA GLN A 71 -18.24 3.19 18.16
C GLN A 71 -18.10 3.24 19.68
N PHE A 72 -18.21 4.43 20.29
CA PHE A 72 -18.22 4.54 21.74
C PHE A 72 -19.41 3.79 22.35
N LYS A 73 -20.62 4.00 21.80
CA LYS A 73 -21.87 3.43 22.32
C LYS A 73 -21.97 1.91 22.25
N THR A 74 -21.18 1.25 21.40
CA THR A 74 -21.31 -0.20 21.16
C THR A 74 -20.03 -1.00 21.39
N VAL A 75 -18.85 -0.39 21.23
CA VAL A 75 -17.55 -1.08 21.34
C VAL A 75 -16.75 -0.57 22.54
N ASN A 76 -16.75 0.75 22.76
CA ASN A 76 -15.86 1.41 23.72
C ASN A 76 -16.62 2.07 24.89
N VAL A 77 -17.68 1.41 25.38
CA VAL A 77 -18.64 2.01 26.35
C VAL A 77 -17.97 2.44 27.66
N ASP A 78 -16.98 1.67 28.12
CA ASP A 78 -16.27 1.92 29.38
C ASP A 78 -14.97 2.73 29.21
N MET A 79 -14.68 3.19 27.98
CA MET A 79 -13.44 3.88 27.63
C MET A 79 -13.28 5.17 28.43
N GLN A 80 -12.09 5.39 28.99
CA GLN A 80 -11.74 6.62 29.70
C GLN A 80 -10.97 7.60 28.79
N LEU A 81 -10.79 8.84 29.25
CA LEU A 81 -10.11 9.88 28.48
C LEU A 81 -8.68 9.48 28.05
N GLU A 82 -7.94 8.77 28.91
CA GLU A 82 -6.57 8.33 28.61
C GLU A 82 -6.53 7.26 27.51
N ASP A 83 -7.50 6.34 27.50
CA ASP A 83 -7.65 5.35 26.44
C ASP A 83 -8.01 6.03 25.11
N PHE A 84 -8.92 7.02 25.17
CA PHE A 84 -9.31 7.82 24.01
C PHE A 84 -8.13 8.56 23.39
N LYS A 85 -7.23 9.15 24.20
CA LYS A 85 -6.01 9.82 23.71
C LYS A 85 -5.15 8.88 22.87
N THR A 86 -5.09 7.59 23.22
CA THR A 86 -4.30 6.59 22.47
C THR A 86 -4.86 6.36 21.08
N ILE A 87 -6.18 6.14 20.95
CA ILE A 87 -6.80 5.96 19.62
C ILE A 87 -6.79 7.27 18.82
N TYR A 88 -7.01 8.41 19.48
CA TYR A 88 -6.93 9.73 18.86
C TYR A 88 -5.54 9.98 18.29
N ALA A 89 -4.47 9.65 19.02
CA ALA A 89 -3.09 9.87 18.58
C ALA A 89 -2.77 9.16 17.26
N TRP A 90 -3.22 7.91 17.08
CA TRP A 90 -3.02 7.16 15.83
C TRP A 90 -3.76 7.80 14.66
N GLU A 91 -5.05 8.12 14.84
CA GLU A 91 -5.83 8.73 13.77
C GLU A 91 -5.34 10.13 13.43
N TYR A 92 -5.02 10.95 14.44
CA TYR A 92 -4.43 12.26 14.26
C TYR A 92 -3.12 12.17 13.48
N SER A 93 -2.21 11.25 13.85
CA SER A 93 -0.93 11.06 13.18
C SER A 93 -1.12 10.66 11.72
N HIS A 94 -2.07 9.76 11.43
CA HIS A 94 -2.42 9.35 10.07
C HIS A 94 -2.95 10.53 9.24
N ARG A 95 -3.88 11.32 9.81
CA ARG A 95 -4.45 12.51 9.14
C ARG A 95 -3.41 13.60 8.91
N LEU A 96 -2.56 13.86 9.91
CA LEU A 96 -1.46 14.83 9.81
C LEU A 96 -0.48 14.41 8.71
N LEU A 97 -0.09 13.13 8.68
CA LEU A 97 0.79 12.62 7.63
C LEU A 97 0.17 12.73 6.25
N GLY A 98 -1.14 12.50 6.10
CA GLY A 98 -1.88 12.75 4.87
C GLY A 98 -1.79 14.22 4.40
N ARG A 99 -1.93 15.18 5.33
CA ARG A 99 -1.74 16.62 5.03
C ARG A 99 -0.30 16.92 4.63
N LEU A 100 0.68 16.36 5.35
CA LEU A 100 2.10 16.53 5.04
C LEU A 100 2.46 15.99 3.66
N ILE A 101 1.90 14.84 3.24
CA ILE A 101 2.06 14.33 1.87
C ILE A 101 1.50 15.34 0.86
N GLY A 102 0.34 15.92 1.13
CA GLY A 102 -0.23 17.00 0.33
C GLY A 102 0.74 18.16 0.14
N VAL A 103 1.39 18.62 1.21
CA VAL A 103 2.40 19.70 1.16
C VAL A 103 3.68 19.25 0.42
N ILE A 104 4.21 18.07 0.76
CA ILE A 104 5.42 17.48 0.15
C ILE A 104 5.25 17.32 -1.36
N PHE A 105 4.04 17.05 -1.84
CA PHE A 105 3.75 16.98 -3.27
C PHE A 105 3.43 18.36 -3.86
N ALA A 106 2.47 19.10 -3.31
CA ALA A 106 1.95 20.31 -3.93
C ALA A 106 2.97 21.47 -3.98
N VAL A 107 3.78 21.66 -2.93
CA VAL A 107 4.74 22.78 -2.88
C VAL A 107 5.83 22.65 -3.94
N PRO A 108 6.56 21.52 -4.06
CA PRO A 108 7.51 21.35 -5.15
C PRO A 108 6.86 21.34 -6.53
N LEU A 109 5.64 20.81 -6.66
CA LEU A 109 4.88 20.87 -7.92
C LEU A 109 4.68 22.33 -8.37
N MET A 110 4.17 23.20 -7.49
CA MET A 110 3.99 24.62 -7.78
C MET A 110 5.31 25.31 -8.11
N TYR A 111 6.36 25.05 -7.31
CA TYR A 111 7.69 25.61 -7.55
C TYR A 111 8.26 25.22 -8.93
N PHE A 112 8.26 23.93 -9.27
CA PHE A 112 8.79 23.47 -10.56
C PHE A 112 7.93 23.90 -11.74
N ALA A 113 6.61 24.02 -11.56
CA ALA A 113 5.69 24.55 -12.56
C ALA A 113 5.97 26.03 -12.83
N PHE A 114 6.09 26.86 -11.78
CA PHE A 114 6.44 28.27 -11.88
C PHE A 114 7.79 28.48 -12.58
N ARG A 115 8.78 27.64 -12.26
CA ARG A 115 10.10 27.65 -12.92
C ARG A 115 10.09 27.06 -14.34
N ARG A 116 8.92 26.69 -14.89
CA ARG A 116 8.72 26.07 -16.22
C ARG A 116 9.60 24.83 -16.44
N ARG A 117 9.87 24.07 -15.36
CA ARG A 117 10.70 22.86 -15.36
C ARG A 117 9.90 21.57 -15.59
N ILE A 118 8.57 21.66 -15.58
CA ILE A 118 7.64 20.56 -15.86
C ILE A 118 7.04 20.79 -17.24
N LYS A 119 7.22 19.83 -18.17
CA LYS A 119 6.71 19.92 -19.55
C LYS A 119 6.22 18.56 -20.07
N GLY A 120 5.37 18.59 -21.09
CA GLY A 120 4.97 17.42 -21.87
C GLY A 120 4.36 16.29 -21.02
N THR A 121 4.82 15.06 -21.24
CA THR A 121 4.32 13.86 -20.55
C THR A 121 4.48 13.92 -19.03
N LEU A 122 5.54 14.57 -18.52
CA LEU A 122 5.73 14.72 -17.08
C LEU A 122 4.65 15.60 -16.47
N ALA A 123 4.24 16.68 -17.14
CA ALA A 123 3.14 17.54 -16.67
C ALA A 123 1.83 16.75 -16.53
N LYS A 124 1.49 15.94 -17.54
CA LYS A 124 0.31 15.08 -17.53
C LYS A 124 0.36 14.07 -16.38
N LYS A 125 1.51 13.42 -16.15
CA LYS A 125 1.69 12.48 -15.05
C LYS A 125 1.51 13.16 -13.68
N LEU A 126 2.11 14.33 -13.47
CA LEU A 126 1.99 15.06 -12.21
C LEU A 126 0.55 15.55 -11.96
N PHE A 127 -0.17 15.96 -13.01
CA PHE A 127 -1.60 16.27 -12.90
C PHE A 127 -2.42 15.05 -12.50
N VAL A 128 -2.18 13.89 -13.13
CA VAL A 128 -2.84 12.63 -12.74
C VAL A 128 -2.52 12.27 -11.29
N ALA A 129 -1.26 12.39 -10.85
CA ALA A 129 -0.87 12.16 -9.47
C ALA A 129 -1.58 13.11 -8.49
N LEU A 130 -1.76 14.39 -8.86
CA LEU A 130 -2.52 15.35 -8.06
C LEU A 130 -3.99 14.91 -7.91
N CYS A 131 -4.63 14.52 -9.01
CA CYS A 131 -6.01 14.03 -8.99
C CYS A 131 -6.16 12.75 -8.16
N LEU A 132 -5.22 11.79 -8.30
CA LEU A 132 -5.20 10.57 -7.50
C LEU A 132 -5.01 10.85 -6.00
N GLY A 133 -4.14 11.82 -5.65
CA GLY A 133 -3.96 12.27 -4.26
C GLY A 133 -5.22 12.93 -3.69
N GLY A 134 -5.91 13.76 -4.48
CA GLY A 134 -7.21 14.32 -4.10
C GLY A 134 -8.27 13.23 -3.89
N LEU A 135 -8.36 12.29 -4.83
CA LEU A 135 -9.25 11.13 -4.73
C LEU A 135 -8.94 10.27 -3.50
N GLN A 136 -7.66 10.08 -3.15
CA GLN A 136 -7.24 9.36 -1.94
C GLN A 136 -7.83 10.03 -0.69
N GLY A 137 -7.78 11.36 -0.61
CA GLY A 137 -8.40 12.14 0.47
C GLY A 137 -9.92 11.98 0.53
N VAL A 138 -10.60 12.02 -0.63
CA VAL A 138 -12.05 11.83 -0.73
C VAL A 138 -12.46 10.43 -0.26
N VAL A 139 -11.77 9.38 -0.74
CA VAL A 139 -12.02 7.99 -0.33
C VAL A 139 -11.77 7.82 1.17
N GLY A 140 -10.70 8.41 1.71
CA GLY A 140 -10.39 8.36 3.14
C GLY A 140 -11.46 9.04 4.00
N TRP A 141 -11.93 10.22 3.59
CA TRP A 141 -13.05 10.89 4.25
C TRP A 141 -14.34 10.06 4.21
N TYR A 142 -14.68 9.50 3.05
CA TYR A 142 -15.84 8.63 2.89
C TYR A 142 -15.76 7.38 3.78
N MET A 143 -14.56 6.80 3.90
CA MET A 143 -14.28 5.65 4.76
C MET A 143 -14.62 5.94 6.23
N VAL A 144 -14.23 7.11 6.75
CA VAL A 144 -14.54 7.53 8.14
C VAL A 144 -16.01 7.90 8.28
N LYS A 145 -16.52 8.77 7.42
CA LYS A 145 -17.91 9.27 7.51
C LYS A 145 -18.92 8.13 7.55
N SER A 146 -18.74 7.14 6.68
CA SER A 146 -19.63 5.97 6.61
C SER A 146 -19.56 5.05 7.84
N GLY A 147 -18.49 5.12 8.64
CA GLY A 147 -18.37 4.40 9.90
C GLY A 147 -18.98 5.12 11.11
N LEU A 148 -19.38 6.38 10.96
CA LEU A 148 -19.95 7.21 12.03
C LEU A 148 -21.49 7.24 12.04
N VAL A 149 -22.15 6.51 11.13
CA VAL A 149 -23.62 6.50 10.99
C VAL A 149 -24.19 5.14 11.40
N ASP A 150 -24.17 4.14 10.50
CA ASP A 150 -24.95 2.91 10.70
C ASP A 150 -24.15 1.78 11.36
N MET A 151 -22.94 1.51 10.88
CA MET A 151 -22.06 0.46 11.41
C MET A 151 -20.74 1.09 11.87
N PRO A 152 -20.34 0.93 13.15
CA PRO A 152 -19.10 1.47 13.72
C PRO A 152 -17.84 0.74 13.22
N ARG A 153 -17.82 0.35 11.94
CA ARG A 153 -16.69 -0.28 11.28
C ARG A 153 -16.58 0.21 9.85
N VAL A 154 -15.34 0.30 9.41
CA VAL A 154 -15.02 0.55 8.01
C VAL A 154 -15.32 -0.72 7.21
N SER A 155 -16.13 -0.60 6.15
CA SER A 155 -16.35 -1.69 5.20
C SER A 155 -15.01 -2.16 4.60
N HIS A 156 -14.82 -3.47 4.50
CA HIS A 156 -13.67 -4.11 3.86
C HIS A 156 -13.50 -3.65 2.41
N TYR A 157 -14.58 -3.39 1.68
CA TYR A 157 -14.52 -2.79 0.35
C TYR A 157 -13.88 -1.40 0.36
N ARG A 158 -14.30 -0.52 1.28
CA ARG A 158 -13.75 0.84 1.40
C ARG A 158 -12.29 0.81 1.81
N LEU A 159 -11.93 -0.08 2.74
CA LEU A 159 -10.54 -0.29 3.14
C LEU A 159 -9.69 -0.77 1.95
N ALA A 160 -10.16 -1.77 1.20
CA ALA A 160 -9.46 -2.29 0.03
C ALA A 160 -9.32 -1.24 -1.07
N THR A 161 -10.36 -0.43 -1.33
CA THR A 161 -10.28 0.69 -2.27
C THR A 161 -9.27 1.73 -1.82
N HIS A 162 -9.30 2.14 -0.55
CA HIS A 162 -8.39 3.17 -0.01
C HIS A 162 -6.93 2.72 -0.04
N LEU A 163 -6.64 1.48 0.39
CA LEU A 163 -5.30 0.90 0.35
C LEU A 163 -4.83 0.67 -1.09
N GLY A 164 -5.70 0.14 -1.95
CA GLY A 164 -5.40 -0.10 -3.36
C GLY A 164 -5.06 1.19 -4.10
N LEU A 165 -5.79 2.28 -3.86
CA LEU A 165 -5.51 3.59 -4.44
C LEU A 165 -4.19 4.18 -3.92
N ALA A 166 -3.87 4.03 -2.62
CA ALA A 166 -2.57 4.43 -2.07
C ALA A 166 -1.40 3.67 -2.72
N MET A 167 -1.53 2.34 -2.84
CA MET A 167 -0.54 1.48 -3.49
C MET A 167 -0.36 1.84 -4.96
N PHE A 168 -1.45 2.09 -5.67
CA PHE A 168 -1.42 2.52 -7.07
C PHE A 168 -0.72 3.88 -7.22
N LEU A 169 -1.07 4.87 -6.40
CA LEU A 169 -0.42 6.19 -6.40
C LEU A 169 1.09 6.07 -6.10
N MET A 170 1.46 5.25 -5.13
CA MET A 170 2.85 4.98 -4.79
C MET A 170 3.62 4.39 -5.99
N VAL A 171 3.07 3.36 -6.64
CA VAL A 171 3.65 2.74 -7.85
C VAL A 171 3.71 3.73 -9.02
N PHE A 172 2.70 4.58 -9.17
CA PHE A 172 2.63 5.59 -10.24
C PHE A 172 3.70 6.66 -10.08
N LEU A 173 3.89 7.19 -8.87
CA LEU A 173 4.93 8.17 -8.55
C LEU A 173 6.32 7.55 -8.69
N TYR A 174 6.51 6.32 -8.18
CA TYR A 174 7.77 5.60 -8.30
C TYR A 174 8.14 5.38 -9.77
N SER A 175 7.17 4.91 -10.58
CA SER A 175 7.36 4.70 -12.02
C SER A 175 7.70 6.00 -12.74
N SER A 176 7.00 7.09 -12.41
CA SER A 176 7.31 8.42 -12.95
C SER A 176 8.73 8.87 -12.60
N ALA A 177 9.22 8.54 -11.40
CA ALA A 177 10.60 8.81 -10.99
C ALA A 177 11.62 7.93 -11.73
N GLN A 178 11.28 6.67 -12.05
CA GLN A 178 12.13 5.79 -12.85
C GLN A 178 12.20 6.27 -14.30
N ASP A 179 11.08 6.68 -14.90
CA ASP A 179 11.03 7.18 -16.28
C ASP A 179 11.93 8.43 -16.50
N ILE A 180 12.16 9.23 -15.45
CA ILE A 180 13.09 10.36 -15.50
C ILE A 180 14.56 9.88 -15.58
N ARG A 181 14.90 8.80 -14.87
CA ARG A 181 16.28 8.25 -14.85
C ARG A 181 16.55 7.37 -16.06
N PHE A 182 15.55 6.62 -16.50
CA PHE A 182 15.63 5.62 -17.55
C PHE A 182 14.50 5.83 -18.57
N PRO A 183 14.59 6.88 -19.40
CA PRO A 183 13.56 7.14 -20.40
C PRO A 183 13.51 5.97 -21.40
N LEU A 184 12.30 5.42 -21.61
CA LEU A 184 12.07 4.38 -22.61
C LEU A 184 12.48 4.90 -23.99
N ARG A 185 13.46 4.26 -24.62
CA ARG A 185 13.84 4.56 -26.00
C ARG A 185 12.92 3.77 -26.94
N LYS A 186 12.32 4.45 -27.93
CA LYS A 186 11.50 3.82 -28.97
C LYS A 186 12.37 3.14 -30.04
N SER A 187 13.33 2.31 -29.65
CA SER A 187 14.06 1.51 -30.63
C SER A 187 13.17 0.36 -31.07
N ALA A 188 12.77 0.34 -32.34
CA ALA A 188 11.93 -0.69 -32.93
C ALA A 188 12.63 -2.06 -33.07
N LEU A 189 13.93 -2.14 -32.75
CA LEU A 189 14.77 -3.33 -32.91
C LEU A 189 15.14 -4.02 -31.58
N GLU A 190 14.60 -3.55 -30.44
CA GLU A 190 14.93 -4.12 -29.13
C GLU A 190 14.14 -5.41 -28.87
N ALA A 191 14.81 -6.56 -28.97
CA ALA A 191 14.28 -7.84 -28.50
C ALA A 191 13.95 -7.73 -27.00
N LYS A 192 12.66 -7.74 -26.67
CA LYS A 192 12.19 -7.74 -25.27
C LYS A 192 12.72 -8.98 -24.58
N SER A 193 13.27 -8.81 -23.37
CA SER A 193 13.72 -9.94 -22.55
C SER A 193 12.59 -10.98 -22.42
N PRO A 194 12.89 -12.28 -22.58
CA PRO A 194 11.89 -13.33 -22.38
C PRO A 194 11.34 -13.36 -20.95
N LEU A 195 12.01 -12.71 -19.98
CA LEU A 195 11.55 -12.62 -18.59
C LEU A 195 10.56 -11.48 -18.32
N LEU A 196 10.38 -10.55 -19.26
CA LEU A 196 9.47 -9.41 -19.07
C LEU A 196 8.00 -9.85 -18.88
N PRO A 197 7.43 -10.75 -19.72
CA PRO A 197 6.06 -11.22 -19.52
C PRO A 197 5.85 -11.89 -18.15
N TYR A 198 6.80 -12.72 -17.71
CA TYR A 198 6.74 -13.37 -16.40
C TYR A 198 6.84 -12.36 -15.25
N THR A 199 7.67 -11.32 -15.38
CA THR A 199 7.79 -10.26 -14.38
C THR A 199 6.49 -9.43 -14.29
N ILE A 200 5.82 -9.19 -15.43
CA ILE A 200 4.51 -8.52 -15.47
C ILE A 200 3.41 -9.42 -14.87
N ALA A 201 3.42 -10.72 -15.20
CA ALA A 201 2.48 -11.68 -14.61
C ALA A 201 2.65 -11.75 -13.08
N PHE A 202 3.90 -11.72 -12.60
CA PHE A 202 4.19 -11.66 -11.17
C PHE A 202 3.72 -10.36 -10.52
N LEU A 203 3.86 -9.20 -11.20
CA LEU A 203 3.27 -7.94 -10.73
C LEU A 203 1.74 -8.03 -10.54
N ALA A 204 1.05 -8.65 -11.50
CA ALA A 204 -0.40 -8.88 -11.41
C ALA A 204 -0.74 -9.81 -10.22
N LEU A 205 0.02 -10.88 -10.04
CA LEU A 205 -0.16 -11.82 -8.93
C LEU A 205 0.06 -11.15 -7.56
N VAL A 206 1.13 -10.34 -7.40
CA VAL A 206 1.37 -9.57 -6.17
C VAL A 206 0.24 -8.56 -5.92
N SER A 207 -0.25 -7.91 -6.97
CA SER A 207 -1.37 -6.96 -6.85
C SER A 207 -2.66 -7.65 -6.40
N LEU A 208 -2.95 -8.84 -6.93
CA LEU A 208 -4.08 -9.67 -6.50
C LEU A 208 -3.93 -10.15 -5.05
N GLN A 209 -2.71 -10.54 -4.65
CA GLN A 209 -2.42 -10.93 -3.26
C GLN A 209 -2.64 -9.77 -2.28
N ILE A 210 -2.21 -8.55 -2.64
CA ILE A 210 -2.44 -7.34 -1.83
C ILE A 210 -3.92 -7.02 -1.72
N PHE A 211 -4.68 -7.16 -2.82
CA PHE A 211 -6.12 -6.98 -2.81
C PHE A 211 -6.81 -7.93 -1.82
N TYR A 212 -6.54 -9.24 -1.90
CA TYR A 212 -7.08 -10.23 -0.96
C TYR A 212 -6.57 -10.04 0.47
N GLY A 213 -5.34 -9.54 0.64
CA GLY A 213 -4.81 -9.15 1.95
C GLY A 213 -5.59 -7.98 2.57
N ALA A 214 -6.00 -7.01 1.76
CA ALA A 214 -6.84 -5.90 2.20
C ALA A 214 -8.25 -6.36 2.62
N LEU A 215 -8.83 -7.33 1.90
CA LEU A 215 -10.10 -7.96 2.27
C LEU A 215 -9.96 -8.77 3.57
N THR A 216 -8.89 -9.57 3.69
CA THR A 216 -8.59 -10.36 4.91
C THR A 216 -8.45 -9.45 6.12
N ALA A 217 -7.75 -8.32 5.96
CA ALA A 217 -7.68 -7.29 6.98
C ALA A 217 -9.08 -6.75 7.29
N GLY A 218 -9.80 -6.21 6.31
CA GLY A 218 -11.10 -5.57 6.52
C GLY A 218 -12.17 -6.46 7.16
N LEU A 219 -12.20 -7.74 6.79
CA LEU A 219 -13.12 -8.73 7.35
C LEU A 219 -12.69 -9.28 8.71
N ARG A 220 -11.52 -8.90 9.24
CA ARG A 220 -10.88 -9.50 10.43
C ARG A 220 -10.64 -11.02 10.27
N ALA A 221 -10.56 -11.49 9.03
CA ALA A 221 -10.45 -12.91 8.71
C ALA A 221 -9.15 -13.56 9.21
N GLY A 222 -8.11 -12.76 9.46
CA GLY A 222 -6.86 -13.22 10.06
C GLY A 222 -7.00 -13.81 11.47
N HIS A 223 -8.12 -13.60 12.17
CA HIS A 223 -8.39 -14.16 13.51
C HIS A 223 -9.23 -15.45 13.49
N LEU A 224 -9.60 -15.98 12.31
CA LEU A 224 -10.46 -17.16 12.21
C LEU A 224 -9.69 -18.47 12.31
N TYR A 225 -8.79 -18.70 11.35
CA TYR A 225 -7.92 -19.87 11.34
C TYR A 225 -6.49 -19.41 11.60
N ASN A 226 -5.89 -19.82 12.72
CA ASN A 226 -4.54 -19.41 13.13
C ASN A 226 -3.53 -20.57 13.15
N THR A 227 -3.85 -21.68 12.48
CA THR A 227 -2.96 -22.80 12.20
C THR A 227 -2.35 -22.69 10.80
N PHE A 228 -1.19 -23.31 10.60
CA PHE A 228 -0.44 -23.33 9.33
C PHE A 228 0.40 -24.62 9.23
N PRO A 229 0.56 -25.26 8.05
CA PRO A 229 0.06 -24.84 6.73
C PRO A 229 -1.45 -25.08 6.51
N LEU A 230 -2.04 -26.01 7.27
CA LEU A 230 -3.46 -26.35 7.20
C LEU A 230 -4.34 -25.30 7.90
N MET A 231 -5.63 -25.25 7.54
CA MET A 231 -6.65 -24.45 8.22
C MET A 231 -7.46 -25.36 9.15
N ASN A 232 -7.08 -25.36 10.43
CA ASN A 232 -7.61 -26.24 11.49
C ASN A 232 -7.62 -27.72 11.11
N GLY A 233 -6.47 -28.20 10.63
CA GLY A 233 -6.27 -29.61 10.26
C GLY A 233 -6.76 -29.99 8.86
N ALA A 234 -7.40 -29.08 8.12
CA ALA A 234 -7.87 -29.33 6.76
C ALA A 234 -7.09 -28.50 5.72
N ILE A 235 -6.90 -29.07 4.52
CA ILE A 235 -6.35 -28.33 3.37
C ILE A 235 -7.41 -27.35 2.85
N ILE A 236 -8.65 -27.84 2.68
CA ILE A 236 -9.83 -27.03 2.37
C ILE A 236 -10.70 -27.03 3.63
N PRO A 237 -10.80 -25.91 4.37
CA PRO A 237 -11.63 -25.86 5.58
C PRO A 237 -13.13 -26.01 5.25
N ALA A 238 -13.97 -26.22 6.26
CA ALA A 238 -15.42 -26.13 6.08
C ALA A 238 -15.87 -24.66 5.94
N GLY A 239 -17.01 -24.43 5.26
CA GLY A 239 -17.64 -23.11 5.19
C GLY A 239 -17.09 -22.16 4.13
N LEU A 240 -16.51 -22.67 3.03
CA LEU A 240 -16.09 -21.80 1.93
C LEU A 240 -17.28 -21.24 1.11
N ASP A 241 -18.46 -21.82 1.26
CA ASP A 241 -19.64 -21.59 0.43
C ASP A 241 -20.87 -21.13 1.23
N TYR A 242 -20.71 -20.80 2.51
CA TYR A 242 -21.86 -20.53 3.38
C TYR A 242 -22.63 -19.26 3.01
N MET A 243 -22.02 -18.32 2.26
CA MET A 243 -22.71 -17.08 1.82
C MET A 243 -23.38 -17.22 0.45
N GLY A 244 -22.92 -18.16 -0.38
CA GLY A 244 -23.39 -18.44 -1.73
C GLY A 244 -22.84 -17.48 -2.79
N GLY A 245 -22.39 -18.04 -3.92
CA GLY A 245 -22.06 -17.31 -5.15
C GLY A 245 -20.87 -16.35 -5.01
N LEU A 246 -20.99 -15.15 -5.58
CA LEU A 246 -19.90 -14.15 -5.54
C LEU A 246 -19.61 -13.62 -4.13
N ARG A 247 -20.57 -13.72 -3.21
CA ARG A 247 -20.39 -13.25 -1.83
C ARG A 247 -19.33 -14.04 -1.10
N ASP A 248 -19.16 -15.33 -1.42
CA ASP A 248 -18.08 -16.11 -0.82
C ASP A 248 -16.70 -15.58 -1.21
N LEU A 249 -16.53 -15.05 -2.42
CA LEU A 249 -15.24 -14.55 -2.88
C LEU A 249 -14.80 -13.26 -2.19
N PHE A 250 -15.74 -12.45 -1.71
CA PHE A 250 -15.46 -11.09 -1.24
C PHE A 250 -15.92 -10.78 0.19
N ASP A 251 -16.94 -11.47 0.69
CA ASP A 251 -17.56 -11.21 1.99
C ASP A 251 -17.37 -12.36 2.98
N ASN A 252 -17.19 -13.60 2.51
CA ASN A 252 -16.95 -14.75 3.38
C ASN A 252 -15.50 -14.71 3.91
N PRO A 253 -15.30 -14.47 5.21
CA PRO A 253 -13.97 -14.32 5.77
C PRO A 253 -13.17 -15.63 5.74
N VAL A 254 -13.82 -16.80 5.79
CA VAL A 254 -13.14 -18.10 5.66
C VAL A 254 -12.56 -18.24 4.25
N THR A 255 -13.38 -17.98 3.23
CA THR A 255 -13.01 -18.08 1.83
C THR A 255 -11.96 -17.04 1.45
N VAL A 256 -12.13 -15.79 1.89
CA VAL A 256 -11.15 -14.73 1.67
C VAL A 256 -9.79 -15.08 2.32
N GLN A 257 -9.79 -15.60 3.54
CA GLN A 257 -8.55 -16.04 4.20
C GLN A 257 -7.90 -17.21 3.45
N PHE A 258 -8.69 -18.19 3.01
CA PHE A 258 -8.22 -19.33 2.23
C PHE A 258 -7.59 -18.89 0.90
N ILE A 259 -8.27 -18.03 0.13
CA ILE A 259 -7.76 -17.49 -1.13
C ILE A 259 -6.46 -16.70 -0.88
N HIS A 260 -6.40 -15.86 0.14
CA HIS A 260 -5.21 -15.10 0.50
C HIS A 260 -4.00 -16.00 0.85
N ARG A 261 -4.24 -17.15 1.52
CA ARG A 261 -3.20 -18.15 1.81
C ARG A 261 -2.71 -18.86 0.54
N CYS A 262 -3.63 -19.29 -0.32
CA CYS A 262 -3.29 -19.95 -1.59
C CYS A 262 -2.49 -19.02 -2.52
N LEU A 263 -2.95 -17.77 -2.68
CA LEU A 263 -2.22 -16.75 -3.43
C LEU A 263 -0.87 -16.41 -2.78
N GLY A 264 -0.77 -16.43 -1.44
CA GLY A 264 0.48 -16.27 -0.72
C GLY A 264 1.53 -17.33 -1.09
N TRP A 265 1.12 -18.60 -1.14
CA TRP A 265 1.97 -19.69 -1.64
C TRP A 265 2.35 -19.48 -3.12
N SER A 266 1.39 -19.09 -3.97
CA SER A 266 1.66 -18.81 -5.39
C SER A 266 2.69 -17.68 -5.56
N VAL A 267 2.57 -16.58 -4.82
CA VAL A 267 3.54 -15.47 -4.83
C VAL A 267 4.90 -15.96 -4.36
N PHE A 268 4.97 -16.72 -3.27
CA PHE A 268 6.23 -17.23 -2.73
C PHE A 268 6.98 -18.10 -3.76
N PHE A 269 6.33 -19.13 -4.31
CA PHE A 269 6.96 -20.01 -5.28
C PHE A 269 7.28 -19.31 -6.60
N ALA A 270 6.40 -18.43 -7.09
CA ALA A 270 6.66 -17.66 -8.30
C ALA A 270 7.87 -16.71 -8.13
N ALA A 271 8.00 -16.07 -6.97
CA ALA A 271 9.14 -15.21 -6.66
C ALA A 271 10.46 -15.99 -6.63
N LEU A 272 10.47 -17.16 -5.98
CA LEU A 272 11.65 -18.04 -5.94
C LEU A 272 12.01 -18.57 -7.34
N ALA A 273 11.01 -18.95 -8.14
CA ALA A 273 11.22 -19.39 -9.51
C ALA A 273 11.82 -18.26 -10.37
N LEU A 274 11.30 -17.04 -10.27
CA LEU A 274 11.84 -15.87 -10.96
C LEU A 274 13.28 -15.57 -10.53
N ALA A 275 13.57 -15.59 -9.22
CA ALA A 275 14.91 -15.40 -8.70
C ALA A 275 15.87 -16.48 -9.23
N PHE A 276 15.46 -17.75 -9.20
CA PHE A 276 16.27 -18.86 -9.69
C PHE A 276 16.52 -18.77 -11.20
N VAL A 277 15.48 -18.58 -12.01
CA VAL A 277 15.61 -18.41 -13.47
C VAL A 277 16.54 -17.25 -13.80
N GLY A 278 16.44 -16.13 -13.08
CA GLY A 278 17.34 -14.99 -13.23
C GLY A 278 18.83 -15.31 -13.03
N THR A 279 19.17 -16.33 -12.24
CA THR A 279 20.58 -16.79 -12.10
C THR A 279 21.06 -17.58 -13.31
N LYS A 280 20.14 -18.29 -13.99
CA LYS A 280 20.44 -19.18 -15.11
C LYS A 280 20.34 -18.48 -16.47
N THR A 281 19.52 -17.43 -16.58
CA THR A 281 19.33 -16.70 -17.84
C THR A 281 20.61 -15.93 -18.22
N ARG A 282 21.10 -16.21 -19.43
CA ARG A 282 22.19 -15.46 -20.08
C ARG A 282 21.64 -14.23 -20.79
N GLY A 283 22.47 -13.21 -20.97
CA GLY A 283 22.09 -11.99 -21.68
C GLY A 283 21.24 -10.98 -20.91
N ILE A 284 20.95 -11.22 -19.61
CA ILE A 284 20.32 -10.21 -18.75
C ILE A 284 21.38 -9.34 -18.06
N THR A 285 21.03 -8.08 -17.78
CA THR A 285 21.93 -7.14 -17.09
C THR A 285 22.06 -7.46 -15.60
N ALA A 286 23.12 -6.96 -14.96
CA ALA A 286 23.30 -7.07 -13.52
C ALA A 286 22.11 -6.49 -12.74
N ARG A 287 21.56 -5.35 -13.18
CA ARG A 287 20.37 -4.73 -12.56
C ARG A 287 19.15 -5.65 -12.64
N GLN A 288 18.88 -6.24 -13.80
CA GLN A 288 17.78 -7.20 -13.97
C GLN A 288 17.94 -8.39 -13.03
N ARG A 289 19.13 -8.98 -13.00
CA ARG A 289 19.44 -10.12 -12.12
C ARG A 289 19.25 -9.77 -10.64
N VAL A 290 19.84 -8.67 -10.19
CA VAL A 290 19.72 -8.20 -8.80
C VAL A 290 18.27 -7.90 -8.44
N SER A 291 17.49 -7.31 -9.35
CA SER A 291 16.07 -7.05 -9.11
C SER A 291 15.27 -8.33 -8.86
N LEU A 292 15.55 -9.40 -9.61
CA LEU A 292 14.92 -10.71 -9.39
C LEU A 292 15.37 -11.36 -8.06
N GLN A 293 16.64 -11.20 -7.67
CA GLN A 293 17.12 -11.69 -6.36
C GLN A 293 16.45 -10.94 -5.19
N ILE A 294 16.30 -9.62 -5.31
CA ILE A 294 15.60 -8.80 -4.31
C ILE A 294 14.14 -9.24 -4.17
N ILE A 295 13.45 -9.53 -5.28
CA ILE A 295 12.08 -10.09 -5.26
C ILE A 295 12.06 -11.41 -4.48
N GLY A 296 12.99 -12.33 -4.77
CA GLY A 296 13.09 -13.61 -4.05
C GLY A 296 13.29 -13.42 -2.55
N GLY A 297 14.26 -12.59 -2.15
CA GLY A 297 14.53 -12.29 -0.74
C GLY A 297 13.37 -11.63 -0.01
N LEU A 298 12.75 -10.61 -0.62
CA LEU A 298 11.57 -9.95 -0.06
C LEU A 298 10.36 -10.88 0.03
N ALA A 299 10.16 -11.78 -0.94
CA ALA A 299 9.07 -12.75 -0.90
C ALA A 299 9.24 -13.76 0.25
N VAL A 300 10.47 -14.21 0.53
CA VAL A 300 10.75 -15.05 1.70
C VAL A 300 10.40 -14.32 2.99
N LEU A 301 10.93 -13.11 3.18
CA LEU A 301 10.64 -12.30 4.36
C LEU A 301 9.13 -12.02 4.52
N GLN A 302 8.46 -11.66 3.43
CA GLN A 302 7.04 -11.35 3.42
C GLN A 302 6.17 -12.57 3.74
N PHE A 303 6.50 -13.73 3.17
CA PHE A 303 5.78 -14.98 3.41
C PHE A 303 5.96 -15.42 4.87
N THR A 304 7.18 -15.43 5.37
CA THR A 304 7.46 -15.73 6.78
C THR A 304 6.73 -14.77 7.71
N LEU A 305 6.79 -13.46 7.45
CA LEU A 305 6.10 -12.46 8.25
C LEU A 305 4.58 -12.67 8.23
N GLY A 306 3.99 -13.06 7.09
CA GLY A 306 2.57 -13.41 6.99
C GLY A 306 2.20 -14.63 7.83
N VAL A 307 3.01 -15.69 7.78
CA VAL A 307 2.82 -16.89 8.59
C VAL A 307 2.95 -16.57 10.08
N VAL A 308 3.96 -15.81 10.48
CA VAL A 308 4.13 -15.41 11.90
C VAL A 308 2.96 -14.53 12.34
N THR A 309 2.54 -13.54 11.54
CA THR A 309 1.37 -12.69 11.83
C THR A 309 0.12 -13.54 12.07
N LEU A 310 -0.08 -14.57 11.24
CA LEU A 310 -1.19 -15.51 11.35
C LEU A 310 -1.10 -16.36 12.63
N LEU A 311 0.04 -16.98 12.91
CA LEU A 311 0.21 -17.87 14.07
C LEU A 311 0.01 -17.14 15.40
N TYR A 312 0.43 -15.87 15.49
CA TYR A 312 0.29 -15.04 16.68
C TYR A 312 -1.03 -14.24 16.74
N MET A 313 -2.04 -14.60 15.94
CA MET A 313 -3.36 -13.97 15.93
C MET A 313 -3.36 -12.46 15.62
N VAL A 314 -2.61 -12.08 14.59
CA VAL A 314 -2.52 -10.71 14.05
C VAL A 314 -2.12 -9.64 15.07
N PRO A 315 -0.96 -9.74 15.74
CA PRO A 315 -0.45 -8.64 16.56
C PRO A 315 -0.30 -7.37 15.73
N VAL A 316 -0.69 -6.22 16.28
CA VAL A 316 -0.75 -4.93 15.56
C VAL A 316 0.58 -4.61 14.84
N ALA A 317 1.71 -4.80 15.51
CA ALA A 317 3.02 -4.56 14.95
C ALA A 317 3.31 -5.47 13.74
N LEU A 318 3.03 -6.77 13.86
CA LEU A 318 3.26 -7.74 12.79
C LEU A 318 2.34 -7.50 11.59
N GLY A 319 1.06 -7.19 11.84
CA GLY A 319 0.11 -6.85 10.78
C GLY A 319 0.53 -5.60 10.00
N SER A 320 0.98 -4.55 10.69
CA SER A 320 1.48 -3.34 10.02
C SER A 320 2.79 -3.59 9.26
N MET A 321 3.74 -4.32 9.87
CA MET A 321 4.98 -4.73 9.19
C MET A 321 4.69 -5.56 7.93
N HIS A 322 3.71 -6.46 7.98
CA HIS A 322 3.31 -7.28 6.83
C HIS A 322 2.76 -6.41 5.69
N GLN A 323 2.02 -5.35 6.01
CA GLN A 323 1.52 -4.39 5.02
C GLN A 323 2.65 -3.57 4.38
N ILE A 324 3.65 -3.17 5.17
CA ILE A 324 4.86 -2.49 4.67
C ILE A 324 5.67 -3.44 3.78
N GLY A 325 5.88 -4.69 4.21
CA GLY A 325 6.63 -5.68 3.42
C GLY A 325 5.97 -5.98 2.07
N ALA A 326 4.64 -6.06 2.02
CA ALA A 326 3.89 -6.19 0.77
C ALA A 326 4.12 -5.00 -0.17
N SER A 327 4.14 -3.78 0.39
CA SER A 327 4.42 -2.54 -0.34
C SER A 327 5.82 -2.53 -0.95
N LEU A 328 6.81 -3.01 -0.19
CA LEU A 328 8.20 -3.13 -0.64
C LEU A 328 8.35 -4.18 -1.74
N LEU A 329 7.70 -5.35 -1.61
CA LEU A 329 7.68 -6.37 -2.64
C LEU A 329 7.03 -5.86 -3.94
N LEU A 330 5.95 -5.08 -3.83
CA LEU A 330 5.31 -4.42 -4.97
C LEU A 330 6.26 -3.45 -5.67
N LEU A 331 6.94 -2.57 -4.91
CA LEU A 331 7.91 -1.62 -5.46
C LEU A 331 9.11 -2.32 -6.11
N ALA A 332 9.64 -3.38 -5.49
CA ALA A 332 10.72 -4.19 -6.06
C ALA A 332 10.28 -4.85 -7.39
N THR A 333 9.04 -5.34 -7.45
CA THR A 333 8.48 -5.94 -8.66
C THR A 333 8.32 -4.90 -9.78
N VAL A 334 7.81 -3.70 -9.46
CA VAL A 334 7.74 -2.58 -10.41
C VAL A 334 9.13 -2.17 -10.88
N HIS A 335 10.11 -2.13 -9.98
CA HIS A 335 11.51 -1.85 -10.34
C HIS A 335 12.06 -2.89 -11.32
N ALA A 336 11.78 -4.17 -11.11
CA ALA A 336 12.18 -5.23 -12.02
C ALA A 336 11.50 -5.08 -13.40
N VAL A 337 10.20 -4.76 -13.44
CA VAL A 337 9.50 -4.48 -14.71
C VAL A 337 10.17 -3.33 -15.46
N HIS A 338 10.54 -2.24 -14.79
CA HIS A 338 11.31 -1.15 -15.40
C HIS A 338 12.66 -1.65 -15.93
N ALA A 339 13.44 -2.38 -15.10
CA ALA A 339 14.72 -2.92 -15.52
C ALA A 339 14.63 -3.85 -16.75
N PHE A 340 13.53 -4.60 -16.92
CA PHE A 340 13.29 -5.46 -18.08
C PHE A 340 12.70 -4.74 -19.28
N ARG A 341 12.02 -3.61 -19.10
CA ARG A 341 11.59 -2.73 -20.20
C ARG A 341 12.74 -1.94 -20.81
N GLU A 342 13.87 -1.84 -20.10
CA GLU A 342 15.04 -1.06 -20.50
C GLU A 342 16.08 -1.83 -21.38
N SER A 343 15.81 -3.03 -21.91
CA SER A 343 16.83 -3.86 -22.61
C SER A 343 16.67 -3.87 -24.15
N GLN A 344 17.70 -3.72 -25.02
CA GLN A 344 19.16 -3.98 -24.95
C GLN A 344 19.93 -2.98 -25.85
N VAL A 345 20.95 -2.26 -25.36
CA VAL A 345 21.87 -1.49 -26.24
C VAL A 345 23.36 -1.85 -26.06
N ARG A 346 23.76 -2.79 -25.19
CA ARG A 346 25.20 -2.90 -24.83
C ARG A 346 25.84 -4.27 -24.70
N LEU A 347 25.40 -5.29 -25.45
CA LEU A 347 26.08 -6.59 -25.44
C LEU A 347 26.36 -7.21 -26.82
N MET A 348 26.48 -6.40 -27.88
CA MET A 348 27.06 -6.84 -29.17
C MET A 348 28.01 -5.80 -29.77
N ALA A 349 28.85 -5.20 -28.93
CA ALA A 349 30.00 -4.42 -29.37
C ALA A 349 31.13 -4.61 -28.36
N VAL A 350 31.71 -5.82 -28.36
CA VAL A 350 33.15 -6.16 -28.41
C VAL A 350 33.22 -7.66 -28.65
#